data_AF-A0A8U0RN88-F1
#
_entry.id   AF-A0A8U0RN88-F1
#
_cell.length_a   1.000
_cell.length_b   1.000
_cell.length_c   1.000
_cell.angle_alpha   90.00
_cell.angle_beta   90.00
_cell.angle_gamma   90.00
#
_symmetry.space_group_name_H-M   'P 1'
#
loop_
_entity.id
_entity.type
_entity.pdbx_description
1 polymer ?
#
loop_
_entity_poly.entity_id
_entity_poly.type
_entity_poly.pdbx_seq_one_letter_code
_entity_poly.pdbx_strand_id
1 'polypeptide(L)'
;MALSAADRAAVRALWRKLGSNVCIYTTEALERCGHPAPVTSGSRALRLRPTGFLPRPHLTRASSRRTFASFPATKTYFPHFDLSPGSAQVKAHGKKVADALTLAVAHLDDLPGALSALSDLHALQLRVDPVNFKFLGHCLLVTLARHYPGDFGPAMHASLDKFLSHVSAALASSYRWTPEGVAGPQPPLPRAPESQ
;
A
#
# COMPACT_ATOMS: atom_id res chain seq x y z
N MET A 1 3.05 -13.66 -15.17
CA MET A 1 3.92 -14.62 -14.46
C MET A 1 3.25 -14.94 -13.15
N ALA A 2 3.00 -16.20 -12.79
CA ALA A 2 2.44 -16.56 -11.48
C ALA A 2 3.55 -16.54 -10.41
N LEU A 3 3.21 -16.37 -9.13
CA LEU A 3 4.16 -16.58 -8.03
C LEU A 3 4.74 -17.99 -8.11
N SER A 4 6.06 -18.16 -7.91
CA SER A 4 6.64 -19.50 -7.82
C SER A 4 6.29 -20.16 -6.48
N ALA A 5 6.47 -21.49 -6.37
CA ALA A 5 6.30 -22.20 -5.10
C ALA A 5 7.22 -21.66 -4.00
N ALA A 6 8.46 -21.29 -4.36
CA ALA A 6 9.42 -20.68 -3.45
C ALA A 6 8.96 -19.28 -2.99
N ASP A 7 8.47 -18.44 -3.91
CA ASP A 7 7.93 -17.12 -3.56
C ASP A 7 6.73 -17.27 -2.60
N ARG A 8 5.80 -18.21 -2.87
CA ARG A 8 4.65 -18.48 -2.00
C ARG A 8 5.08 -18.95 -0.61
N ALA A 9 6.07 -19.83 -0.52
CA ALA A 9 6.60 -20.31 0.75
C ALA A 9 7.25 -19.18 1.56
N ALA A 10 8.03 -18.32 0.90
CA ALA A 10 8.67 -17.15 1.53
C ALA A 10 7.63 -16.17 2.09
N VAL A 11 6.60 -15.84 1.31
CA VAL A 11 5.51 -14.94 1.74
C VAL A 11 4.75 -15.52 2.93
N ARG A 12 4.39 -16.82 2.91
CA ARG A 12 3.74 -17.48 4.04
C ARG A 12 4.63 -17.49 5.29
N ALA A 13 5.93 -17.74 5.14
CA ALA A 13 6.87 -17.73 6.25
C ALA A 13 7.01 -16.34 6.87
N LEU A 14 7.11 -15.30 6.04
CA LEU A 14 7.10 -13.91 6.49
C LEU A 14 5.80 -13.61 7.24
N TRP A 15 4.64 -13.94 6.69
CA TRP A 15 3.36 -13.63 7.32
C TRP A 15 3.18 -14.30 8.69
N ARG A 16 3.64 -15.56 8.84
CA ARG A 16 3.69 -16.23 10.14
C ARG A 16 4.59 -15.49 11.14
N LYS A 17 5.72 -14.95 10.67
CA LYS A 17 6.66 -14.18 11.50
C LYS A 17 6.10 -12.82 11.91
N LEU A 18 5.34 -12.17 11.02
CA LEU A 18 4.68 -10.89 11.33
C LEU A 18 3.60 -11.08 12.41
N GLY A 19 2.84 -12.17 12.35
CA GLY A 19 1.82 -12.50 13.35
C GLY A 19 0.80 -11.37 13.52
N SER A 20 0.56 -10.93 14.77
CA SER A 20 -0.35 -9.82 15.06
C SER A 20 0.19 -8.45 14.63
N ASN A 21 1.47 -8.34 14.25
CA ASN A 21 2.09 -7.06 13.88
C ASN A 21 1.77 -6.62 12.44
N VAL A 22 1.11 -7.46 11.63
CA VAL A 22 0.74 -7.10 10.25
C VAL A 22 -0.01 -5.77 10.22
N CYS A 23 -0.97 -5.58 11.12
CA CYS A 23 -1.74 -4.33 11.23
C CYS A 23 -0.85 -3.12 11.59
N ILE A 24 0.16 -3.31 12.44
CA ILE A 24 1.07 -2.22 12.83
C ILE A 24 1.87 -1.75 11.62
N TYR A 25 2.43 -2.70 10.87
CA TYR A 25 3.27 -2.38 9.72
C TYR A 25 2.48 -1.85 8.52
N THR A 26 1.24 -2.30 8.30
CA THR A 26 0.37 -1.71 7.27
C THR A 26 -0.07 -0.30 7.63
N THR A 27 -0.40 -0.02 8.89
CA THR A 27 -0.68 1.34 9.34
C THR A 27 0.53 2.25 9.18
N GLU A 28 1.72 1.79 9.58
CA GLU A 28 2.95 2.57 9.43
C GLU A 28 3.28 2.85 7.95
N ALA A 29 3.03 1.88 7.06
CA ALA A 29 3.15 2.07 5.61
C ALA A 29 2.17 3.13 5.07
N LEU A 30 0.91 3.13 5.54
CA LEU A 30 -0.08 4.14 5.16
C LEU A 30 0.30 5.54 5.66
N GLU A 31 0.79 5.66 6.88
CA GLU A 31 1.26 6.94 7.44
C GLU A 31 2.41 7.52 6.61
N ARG A 32 3.32 6.68 6.08
CA ARG A 32 4.40 7.11 5.17
C ARG A 32 3.92 7.61 3.81
N CYS A 33 2.85 7.00 3.32
CA CYS A 33 2.20 7.44 2.09
C CYS A 33 1.42 8.77 2.34
N GLY A 34 0.96 9.05 3.58
CA GLY A 34 0.09 10.20 3.92
C GLY A 34 0.73 11.44 4.57
N HIS A 35 1.93 11.38 5.15
CA HIS A 35 2.52 12.54 5.84
C HIS A 35 3.30 13.44 4.86
N PRO A 36 3.29 14.78 4.97
CA PRO A 36 4.32 15.63 4.36
C PRO A 36 5.60 15.57 5.21
N ALA A 37 6.77 15.56 4.58
CA ALA A 37 8.03 15.58 5.32
C ALA A 37 8.10 16.90 6.14
N PRO A 38 8.49 16.87 7.42
CA PRO A 38 8.82 18.10 8.11
C PRO A 38 10.10 18.66 7.47
N VAL A 39 9.98 19.77 6.73
CA VAL A 39 11.12 20.61 6.36
C VAL A 39 11.64 21.29 7.61
N THR A 40 12.50 20.61 8.36
CA THR A 40 13.34 21.29 9.35
C THR A 40 14.58 21.82 8.63
N SER A 41 14.53 23.09 8.24
CA SER A 41 15.72 23.88 7.92
C SER A 41 16.63 23.87 9.16
N GLY A 42 17.87 23.40 8.99
CA GLY A 42 18.79 23.22 10.09
C GLY A 42 20.07 22.52 9.67
N SER A 43 20.84 23.15 8.78
CA SER A 43 22.22 22.80 8.54
C SER A 43 23.01 22.91 9.84
N ARG A 44 23.37 21.80 10.45
CA ARG A 44 24.50 21.74 11.39
C ARG A 44 25.42 20.60 11.00
N ALA A 45 26.61 21.00 10.56
CA ALA A 45 27.70 20.18 10.11
C ALA A 45 28.02 19.08 11.12
N LEU A 46 28.03 17.83 10.66
CA LEU A 46 28.59 16.68 11.35
C LEU A 46 30.11 16.84 11.39
N ARG A 47 30.65 17.22 12.55
CA ARG A 47 32.06 16.96 12.88
C ARG A 47 32.18 15.50 13.33
N LEU A 48 32.80 14.67 12.49
CA LEU A 48 33.22 13.33 12.86
C LEU A 48 34.48 13.40 13.72
N ARG A 49 34.47 12.73 14.88
CA ARG A 49 35.68 12.14 15.47
C ARG A 49 35.35 10.78 16.12
N PRO A 50 36.32 9.84 16.15
CA PRO A 50 36.04 8.42 16.30
C PRO A 50 36.34 7.87 17.69
N THR A 51 35.93 6.62 17.89
CA THR A 51 36.25 5.63 18.94
C THR A 51 35.33 5.56 20.16
N GLY A 52 34.89 4.33 20.46
CA GLY A 52 34.15 3.98 21.67
C GLY A 52 33.04 2.95 21.43
N PHE A 53 33.42 1.67 21.32
CA PHE A 53 32.50 0.52 21.29
C PHE A 53 31.90 0.30 22.69
N LEU A 54 30.61 0.59 22.86
CA LEU A 54 29.79 0.05 23.95
C LEU A 54 28.34 -0.14 23.46
N PRO A 55 27.68 -1.27 23.79
CA PRO A 55 26.30 -1.53 23.40
C PRO A 55 25.35 -0.82 24.36
N ARG A 56 24.47 0.06 23.84
CA ARG A 56 23.39 0.67 24.62
C ARG A 56 22.02 0.19 24.14
N PRO A 57 21.16 -0.32 25.05
CA PRO A 57 19.87 -0.87 24.72
C PRO A 57 18.81 0.23 24.76
N HIS A 58 18.48 0.81 23.62
CA HIS A 58 17.20 1.48 23.35
C HIS A 58 17.31 2.17 21.98
N LEU A 59 16.88 1.47 20.94
CA LEU A 59 16.59 2.09 19.64
C LEU A 59 15.29 2.91 19.78
N THR A 60 15.29 3.92 20.64
CA THR A 60 14.14 4.82 20.85
C THR A 60 13.92 5.63 19.58
N ARG A 61 12.85 5.32 18.85
CA ARG A 61 11.84 6.25 18.27
C ARG A 61 12.33 7.42 17.38
N ALA A 62 13.63 7.59 17.13
CA ALA A 62 14.20 8.76 16.46
C ALA A 62 14.54 8.49 14.98
N SER A 63 14.73 7.23 14.58
CA SER A 63 14.94 6.88 13.17
C SER A 63 13.64 6.96 12.34
N SER A 64 12.47 7.01 12.98
CA SER A 64 11.16 7.12 12.32
C SER A 64 10.86 8.52 11.75
N ARG A 65 11.68 9.54 12.06
CA ARG A 65 11.45 10.93 11.62
C ARG A 65 12.13 11.32 10.30
N ARG A 66 12.93 10.45 9.68
CA ARG A 66 13.77 10.82 8.51
C ARG A 66 13.54 10.04 7.23
N THR A 67 12.39 9.39 7.00
CA THR A 67 12.11 8.91 5.63
C THR A 67 10.66 8.48 5.36
N PHE A 68 10.17 9.01 4.23
CA PHE A 68 9.01 8.65 3.41
C PHE A 68 7.67 9.27 3.79
N ALA A 69 7.39 10.32 3.02
CA ALA A 69 6.26 11.22 2.93
C ALA A 69 6.00 11.37 1.42
N SER A 70 5.84 10.24 0.74
CA SER A 70 6.40 10.10 -0.62
C SER A 70 5.42 10.31 -1.75
N PHE A 71 4.12 10.21 -1.47
CA PHE A 71 3.10 10.23 -2.51
C PHE A 71 1.94 11.14 -2.12
N PRO A 72 2.12 12.49 -2.11
CA PRO A 72 1.07 13.43 -1.73
C PRO A 72 -0.22 13.28 -2.54
N ALA A 73 -0.12 12.78 -3.78
CA ALA A 73 -1.25 12.50 -4.65
C ALA A 73 -2.23 11.47 -4.06
N THR A 74 -1.79 10.54 -3.20
CA THR A 74 -2.70 9.54 -2.61
C THR A 74 -3.67 10.15 -1.59
N LYS A 75 -3.43 11.38 -1.11
CA LYS A 75 -4.27 12.07 -0.13
C LYS A 75 -5.63 12.48 -0.69
N THR A 76 -5.72 12.68 -2.00
CA THR A 76 -6.95 13.12 -2.67
C THR A 76 -8.08 12.08 -2.54
N TYR A 77 -7.74 10.83 -2.26
CA TYR A 77 -8.71 9.75 -1.98
C TYR A 77 -9.25 9.75 -0.55
N PHE A 78 -8.64 10.52 0.37
CA PHE A 78 -9.01 10.54 1.79
C PHE A 78 -9.27 11.96 2.33
N PRO A 79 -10.07 12.82 1.66
CA PRO A 79 -10.33 14.18 2.13
C PRO A 79 -11.12 14.21 3.45
N HIS A 80 -11.80 13.11 3.79
CA HIS A 80 -12.62 12.97 5.00
C HIS A 80 -11.87 12.33 6.19
N PHE A 81 -10.58 12.04 6.03
CA PHE A 81 -9.77 11.44 7.10
C PHE A 81 -8.88 12.48 7.77
N ASP A 82 -8.77 12.37 9.09
CA ASP A 82 -7.62 12.85 9.83
C ASP A 82 -6.40 12.01 9.45
N LEU A 83 -5.44 12.62 8.75
CA LEU A 83 -4.17 12.01 8.35
C LEU A 83 -3.03 12.38 9.30
N SER A 84 -3.34 12.93 10.48
CA SER A 84 -2.34 13.22 11.49
C SER A 84 -1.68 11.93 12.02
N PRO A 85 -0.41 11.98 12.46
CA PRO A 85 0.28 10.80 13.00
C PRO A 85 -0.50 10.18 14.16
N GLY A 86 -0.75 8.87 14.10
CA GLY A 86 -1.49 8.16 15.13
C GLY A 86 -3.02 8.25 15.04
N SER A 87 -3.57 8.86 13.98
CA SER A 87 -5.00 8.94 13.71
C SER A 87 -5.71 7.58 13.83
N ALA A 88 -6.84 7.59 14.53
CA ALA A 88 -7.69 6.41 14.67
C ALA A 88 -8.28 5.95 13.33
N GLN A 89 -8.56 6.88 12.41
CA GLN A 89 -9.08 6.57 11.08
C GLN A 89 -8.01 5.87 10.22
N VAL A 90 -6.76 6.33 10.27
CA VAL A 90 -5.64 5.69 9.57
C VAL A 90 -5.35 4.31 10.15
N LYS A 91 -5.40 4.13 11.47
CA LYS A 91 -5.27 2.82 12.12
C LYS A 91 -6.38 1.86 11.71
N ALA A 92 -7.65 2.30 11.75
CA ALA A 92 -8.78 1.48 11.34
C ALA A 92 -8.69 1.07 9.86
N HIS A 93 -8.26 1.97 8.98
CA HIS A 93 -8.02 1.65 7.58
C HIS A 93 -6.82 0.71 7.39
N GLY A 94 -5.72 0.92 8.11
CA GLY A 94 -4.56 0.03 8.10
C GLY A 94 -4.90 -1.39 8.55
N LYS A 95 -5.85 -1.55 9.47
CA LYS A 95 -6.41 -2.86 9.80
C LYS A 95 -7.11 -3.51 8.60
N LYS A 96 -7.99 -2.78 7.91
CA LYS A 96 -8.69 -3.31 6.71
C LYS A 96 -7.69 -3.75 5.63
N VAL A 97 -6.63 -2.97 5.41
CA VAL A 97 -5.54 -3.32 4.49
C VAL A 97 -4.79 -4.57 4.95
N ALA A 98 -4.46 -4.68 6.24
CA ALA A 98 -3.82 -5.87 6.81
C ALA A 98 -4.68 -7.12 6.67
N ASP A 99 -5.98 -7.01 6.95
CA ASP A 99 -6.92 -8.12 6.82
C ASP A 99 -7.00 -8.59 5.36
N ALA A 100 -7.07 -7.65 4.40
CA ALA A 100 -7.09 -7.96 2.97
C ALA A 100 -5.78 -8.63 2.49
N LEU A 101 -4.62 -8.15 2.93
CA LEU A 101 -3.33 -8.78 2.61
C LEU A 101 -3.22 -10.17 3.26
N THR A 102 -3.76 -10.34 4.46
CA THR A 102 -3.79 -11.65 5.15
C THR A 102 -4.68 -12.64 4.40
N LEU A 103 -5.84 -12.19 3.92
CA LEU A 103 -6.71 -12.98 3.04
C LEU A 103 -5.95 -13.37 1.75
N ALA A 104 -5.25 -12.43 1.11
CA ALA A 104 -4.45 -12.70 -0.08
C ALA A 104 -3.35 -13.76 0.18
N VAL A 105 -2.69 -13.73 1.34
CA VAL A 105 -1.68 -14.75 1.71
C VAL A 105 -2.30 -16.13 1.96
N ALA A 106 -3.53 -16.19 2.45
CA ALA A 106 -4.27 -17.45 2.58
C ALA A 106 -4.65 -18.04 1.20
N HIS A 107 -4.86 -17.19 0.20
CA HIS A 107 -5.32 -17.56 -1.15
C HIS A 107 -4.30 -17.23 -2.25
N LEU A 108 -3.01 -17.50 -2.02
CA LEU A 108 -1.93 -17.20 -3.00
C LEU A 108 -2.08 -17.90 -4.36
N ASP A 109 -2.87 -18.96 -4.41
CA ASP A 109 -3.13 -19.74 -5.63
C ASP A 109 -4.34 -19.18 -6.43
N ASP A 110 -5.18 -18.33 -5.82
CA ASP A 110 -6.31 -17.65 -6.45
C ASP A 110 -6.55 -16.25 -5.86
N LEU A 111 -5.62 -15.32 -6.16
CA LEU A 111 -5.75 -13.92 -5.75
C LEU A 111 -6.93 -13.18 -6.40
N PRO A 112 -7.24 -13.35 -7.71
CA PRO A 112 -8.38 -12.67 -8.33
C PRO A 112 -9.71 -13.08 -7.70
N GLY A 113 -9.94 -14.37 -7.43
CA GLY A 113 -11.15 -14.83 -6.77
C GLY A 113 -11.27 -14.29 -5.34
N ALA A 114 -10.20 -14.42 -4.55
CA ALA A 114 -10.19 -13.98 -3.15
C ALA A 114 -10.36 -12.46 -2.97
N LEU A 115 -9.89 -11.65 -3.92
CA LEU A 115 -9.94 -10.19 -3.84
C LEU A 115 -11.02 -9.56 -4.74
N SER A 116 -11.86 -10.36 -5.40
CA SER A 116 -12.89 -9.91 -6.36
C SER A 116 -13.76 -8.77 -5.81
N ALA A 117 -14.42 -8.98 -4.66
CA ALA A 117 -15.26 -7.96 -4.03
C ALA A 117 -14.49 -6.67 -3.69
N LEU A 118 -13.19 -6.79 -3.35
CA LEU A 118 -12.35 -5.64 -3.06
C LEU A 118 -11.91 -4.92 -4.35
N SER A 119 -11.71 -5.65 -5.46
CA SER A 119 -11.45 -5.08 -6.77
C SER A 119 -12.65 -4.24 -7.25
N ASP A 120 -13.86 -4.77 -7.14
CA ASP A 120 -15.09 -4.05 -7.51
C ASP A 120 -15.31 -2.80 -6.66
N LEU A 121 -15.07 -2.90 -5.34
CA LEU A 121 -15.12 -1.75 -4.44
C LEU A 121 -14.17 -0.64 -4.91
N HIS A 122 -12.92 -0.98 -5.23
CA HIS A 122 -11.94 0.00 -5.67
C HIS A 122 -12.30 0.57 -7.05
N ALA A 123 -12.70 -0.26 -8.01
CA ALA A 123 -13.00 0.15 -9.38
C ALA A 123 -14.26 0.99 -9.50
N LEU A 124 -15.36 0.54 -8.89
CA LEU A 124 -16.69 1.10 -9.15
C LEU A 124 -17.03 2.24 -8.19
N GLN A 125 -16.64 2.11 -6.92
CA GLN A 125 -17.02 3.07 -5.88
C GLN A 125 -15.90 4.06 -5.55
N LEU A 126 -14.70 3.56 -5.23
CA LEU A 126 -13.60 4.42 -4.76
C LEU A 126 -12.82 5.08 -5.90
N ARG A 127 -12.83 4.46 -7.09
CA ARG A 127 -12.15 4.90 -8.32
C ARG A 127 -10.68 5.29 -8.09
N VAL A 128 -9.98 4.49 -7.28
CA VAL A 128 -8.54 4.68 -7.00
C VAL A 128 -7.73 4.43 -8.26
N ASP A 129 -6.83 5.33 -8.66
CA ASP A 129 -5.99 5.04 -9.83
C ASP A 129 -5.08 3.83 -9.50
N PRO A 130 -5.04 2.78 -10.34
CA PRO A 130 -4.23 1.58 -10.12
C PRO A 130 -2.75 1.82 -9.81
N VAL A 131 -2.19 2.97 -10.22
CA VAL A 131 -0.80 3.34 -9.88
C VAL A 131 -0.59 3.45 -8.37
N ASN A 132 -1.61 3.85 -7.61
CA ASN A 132 -1.51 4.08 -6.17
C ASN A 132 -1.32 2.79 -5.35
N PHE A 133 -1.77 1.64 -5.86
CA PHE A 133 -1.52 0.35 -5.20
C PHE A 133 -0.02 0.03 -5.13
N LYS A 134 0.74 0.42 -6.16
CA LYS A 134 2.19 0.22 -6.20
C LYS A 134 2.92 1.09 -5.17
N PHE A 135 2.42 2.30 -4.93
CA PHE A 135 2.97 3.19 -3.89
C PHE A 135 2.79 2.61 -2.49
N LEU A 136 1.61 2.07 -2.20
CA LEU A 136 1.36 1.38 -0.93
C LEU A 136 2.25 0.13 -0.79
N GLY A 137 2.40 -0.66 -1.86
CA GLY A 137 3.31 -1.81 -1.88
C GLY A 137 4.75 -1.41 -1.55
N HIS A 138 5.25 -0.33 -2.15
CA HIS A 138 6.58 0.21 -1.85
C HIS A 138 6.71 0.70 -0.40
N CYS A 139 5.73 1.48 0.10
CA CYS A 139 5.67 1.91 1.49
C CYS A 139 5.76 0.70 2.45
N LEU A 140 5.11 -0.43 2.12
CA LEU A 140 5.14 -1.65 2.93
C LEU A 140 6.49 -2.38 2.87
N LEU A 141 7.10 -2.52 1.68
CA LEU A 141 8.44 -3.11 1.52
C LEU A 141 9.48 -2.39 2.39
N VAL A 142 9.48 -1.05 2.33
CA VAL A 142 10.39 -0.21 3.14
C VAL A 142 10.12 -0.40 4.63
N THR A 143 8.85 -0.45 5.04
CA THR A 143 8.47 -0.66 6.44
C THR A 143 9.03 -1.97 6.96
N LEU A 144 8.82 -3.07 6.23
CA LEU A 144 9.27 -4.40 6.64
C LEU A 144 10.80 -4.54 6.63
N ALA A 145 11.48 -3.97 5.63
CA ALA A 145 12.94 -3.95 5.58
C ALA A 145 13.58 -3.28 6.82
N ARG A 146 12.93 -2.24 7.35
CA ARG A 146 13.41 -1.53 8.55
C ARG A 146 13.21 -2.30 9.84
N HIS A 147 12.13 -3.07 9.94
CA HIS A 147 11.81 -3.85 11.15
C HIS A 147 12.49 -5.22 11.17
N TYR A 148 12.90 -5.75 10.01
CA TYR A 148 13.53 -7.06 9.87
C TYR A 148 14.85 -7.02 9.09
N PRO A 149 15.85 -6.19 9.46
CA PRO A 149 17.06 -6.00 8.67
C PRO A 149 17.90 -7.28 8.47
N GLY A 150 17.76 -8.29 9.35
CA GLY A 150 18.44 -9.58 9.22
C GLY A 150 17.68 -10.62 8.37
N ASP A 151 16.35 -10.54 8.33
CA ASP A 151 15.51 -11.53 7.62
C ASP A 151 15.03 -11.03 6.25
N PHE A 152 15.06 -9.71 6.03
CA PHE A 152 14.61 -9.09 4.80
C PHE A 152 15.73 -9.05 3.75
N GLY A 153 16.29 -10.23 3.44
CA GLY A 153 17.31 -10.40 2.42
C GLY A 153 16.77 -10.20 0.99
N PRO A 154 17.65 -10.16 -0.02
CA PRO A 154 17.25 -9.91 -1.42
C PRO A 154 16.17 -10.87 -1.96
N ALA A 155 16.26 -12.15 -1.61
CA ALA A 155 15.28 -13.16 -2.04
C ALA A 155 13.89 -12.93 -1.42
N MET A 156 13.83 -12.56 -0.14
CA MET A 156 12.58 -12.22 0.54
C MET A 156 11.98 -10.93 -0.01
N HIS A 157 12.81 -9.90 -0.24
CA HIS A 157 12.38 -8.67 -0.88
C HIS A 157 11.73 -8.97 -2.25
N ALA A 158 12.44 -9.69 -3.12
CA ALA A 158 11.93 -10.03 -4.45
C ALA A 158 10.62 -10.84 -4.39
N SER A 159 10.53 -11.81 -3.47
CA SER A 159 9.31 -12.61 -3.30
C SER A 159 8.11 -11.75 -2.86
N LEU A 160 8.33 -10.83 -1.93
CA LEU A 160 7.29 -9.94 -1.43
C LEU A 160 6.88 -8.89 -2.47
N ASP A 161 7.82 -8.32 -3.20
CA ASP A 161 7.54 -7.36 -4.28
C ASP A 161 6.69 -7.98 -5.40
N LYS A 162 7.02 -9.22 -5.80
CA LYS A 162 6.17 -9.99 -6.73
C LYS A 162 4.76 -10.18 -6.16
N PHE A 163 4.64 -10.59 -4.89
CA PHE A 163 3.34 -10.79 -4.27
C PHE A 163 2.49 -9.50 -4.27
N LEU A 164 3.09 -8.37 -3.89
CA LEU A 164 2.39 -7.08 -3.88
C LEU A 164 2.03 -6.60 -5.29
N SER A 165 2.85 -6.91 -6.29
CA SER A 165 2.53 -6.68 -7.70
C SER A 165 1.32 -7.50 -8.15
N HIS A 166 1.24 -8.75 -7.72
CA HIS A 166 0.10 -9.63 -7.99
C HIS A 166 -1.19 -9.16 -7.32
N VAL A 167 -1.12 -8.75 -6.05
CA VAL A 167 -2.26 -8.15 -5.34
C VAL A 167 -2.74 -6.89 -6.04
N SER A 168 -1.81 -6.01 -6.44
CA SER A 168 -2.14 -4.78 -7.17
C SER A 168 -2.83 -5.09 -8.51
N ALA A 169 -2.36 -6.10 -9.24
CA ALA A 169 -2.97 -6.54 -10.49
C ALA A 169 -4.37 -7.11 -10.29
N ALA A 170 -4.58 -7.89 -9.22
CA ALA A 170 -5.90 -8.43 -8.87
C ALA A 170 -6.89 -7.31 -8.51
N LEU A 171 -6.48 -6.33 -7.71
CA LEU A 171 -7.31 -5.17 -7.36
C LEU A 171 -7.64 -4.28 -8.56
N ALA A 172 -6.74 -4.19 -9.54
CA ALA A 172 -6.94 -3.42 -10.77
C ALA A 172 -7.71 -4.19 -11.86
N SER A 173 -8.07 -5.46 -11.64
CA SER A 173 -8.66 -6.31 -12.68
C SER A 173 -10.01 -5.80 -13.17
N SER A 174 -10.88 -5.33 -12.27
CA SER A 174 -12.19 -4.76 -12.62
C SER A 174 -12.11 -3.41 -13.36
N TYR A 175 -10.97 -2.71 -13.36
CA TYR A 175 -10.80 -1.46 -14.12
C TYR A 175 -10.68 -1.70 -15.63
N ARG A 176 -10.26 -2.89 -16.05
CA ARG A 176 -10.20 -3.26 -17.48
C ARG A 176 -11.57 -3.59 -18.06
N TRP A 177 -12.56 -3.83 -17.21
CA TRP A 177 -13.95 -4.10 -17.63
C TRP A 177 -14.78 -2.81 -17.64
N THR A 178 -14.27 -1.76 -18.29
CA THR A 178 -15.16 -0.76 -18.88
C THR A 178 -15.41 -1.21 -20.32
N PRO A 179 -16.57 -1.78 -20.64
CA PRO A 179 -16.94 -1.91 -22.04
C PRO A 179 -17.10 -0.48 -22.60
N GLU A 180 -16.11 -0.02 -23.37
CA GLU A 180 -16.42 0.76 -24.56
C GLU A 180 -17.32 -0.13 -25.43
N GLY A 181 -18.64 -0.08 -25.23
CA GLY A 181 -19.51 -0.99 -25.97
C GLY A 181 -20.95 -1.23 -25.49
N VAL A 182 -21.51 -0.44 -24.58
CA VAL A 182 -22.98 -0.39 -24.43
C VAL A 182 -23.47 0.96 -24.94
N ALA A 183 -23.34 1.15 -26.25
CA ALA A 183 -24.28 1.98 -26.99
C ALA A 183 -25.61 1.20 -27.07
N GLY A 184 -26.41 1.30 -26.01
CA GLY A 184 -27.85 1.04 -26.15
C GLY A 184 -28.42 2.05 -27.15
N PRO A 185 -29.42 1.70 -27.98
CA PRO A 185 -29.99 2.63 -28.94
C PRO A 185 -30.49 3.88 -28.20
N GLN A 186 -29.84 5.01 -28.45
CA GLN A 186 -30.34 6.32 -28.02
C GLN A 186 -31.73 6.49 -28.65
N PRO A 187 -32.80 6.69 -27.85
CA PRO A 187 -34.07 7.09 -28.42
C PRO A 187 -33.87 8.44 -29.15
N PRO A 188 -34.44 8.62 -30.35
CA PRO A 188 -34.25 9.85 -31.11
C PRO A 188 -34.71 11.04 -30.27
N LEU A 189 -33.82 12.04 -30.16
CA LEU A 189 -34.13 13.32 -29.53
C LEU A 189 -35.38 13.93 -30.18
N PRO A 190 -36.37 14.42 -29.39
CA PRO A 190 -37.52 15.10 -29.96
C PRO A 190 -37.04 16.35 -30.70
N ARG A 191 -37.35 16.44 -32.00
CA ARG A 191 -37.17 17.66 -32.78
C ARG A 191 -37.99 18.77 -32.13
N ALA A 192 -37.33 19.89 -31.83
CA ALA A 192 -38.00 21.10 -31.38
C ALA A 192 -38.98 21.59 -32.48
N PRO A 193 -40.14 22.16 -32.11
CA PRO A 193 -41.07 22.72 -33.07
C PRO A 193 -40.42 23.93 -33.75
N GLU A 194 -40.41 23.93 -35.09
CA GLU A 194 -40.13 25.13 -35.88
C GLU A 194 -41.25 26.13 -35.65
N SER A 195 -40.90 27.26 -35.04
CA SER A 195 -41.79 28.42 -34.93
C SER A 195 -41.99 29.02 -36.31
N GLN A 196 -43.25 29.09 -36.75
CA GLN A 196 -43.70 29.96 -37.85
C GLN A 196 -43.65 31.43 -37.44
#